data_AF-A0A1L9S474-F1
#
_entry.id   AF-A0A1L9S474-F1
#
_cell.length_a   1.000
_cell.length_b   1.000
_cell.length_c   1.000
_cell.angle_alpha   90.00
_cell.angle_beta   90.00
_cell.angle_gamma   90.00
#
_symmetry.space_group_name_H-M   'P 1'
#
loop_
_entity.id
_entity.type
_entity.pdbx_description
1 polymer ?
#
loop_
_entity_poly.entity_id
_entity_poly.type
_entity_poly.pdbx_seq_one_letter_code
_entity_poly.pdbx_strand_id
1 'polypeptide(L)'
;AFECGFHSFLGQNRTQFSISFFIFALLFLLFDLEILLVYPYVVSAYTNGIYGLVIMLVFFLVLTLGFAFELGKNALKIESRQGYSFNIKL
;
A
#
# COMPACT_ATOMS: atom_id res chain seq x y z
N ALA A 1 -14.51 -23.29 -11.45
CA ALA A 1 -15.46 -23.26 -12.57
C ALA A 1 -16.86 -23.50 -12.01
N PHE A 2 -17.81 -22.64 -12.33
CA PHE A 2 -19.24 -22.83 -12.08
C PHE A 2 -20.00 -22.40 -13.33
N GLU A 3 -20.98 -23.22 -13.69
CA GLU A 3 -21.73 -23.18 -14.94
C GLU A 3 -23.08 -22.53 -14.69
N CYS A 4 -23.16 -21.23 -14.95
CA CYS A 4 -24.43 -20.52 -15.13
C CYS A 4 -24.26 -19.56 -16.30
N GLY A 5 -25.00 -19.84 -17.37
CA GLY A 5 -25.44 -18.94 -18.43
C GLY A 5 -24.46 -17.85 -18.89
N PHE A 6 -23.79 -18.11 -20.02
CA PHE A 6 -23.34 -17.12 -21.02
C PHE A 6 -23.10 -15.68 -20.53
N HIS A 7 -21.82 -15.35 -20.33
CA HIS A 7 -21.31 -14.00 -20.54
C HIS A 7 -20.13 -14.07 -21.52
N SER A 8 -20.43 -14.22 -22.80
CA SER A 8 -19.49 -13.87 -23.86
C SER A 8 -19.48 -12.34 -24.00
N PHE A 9 -18.67 -11.67 -23.20
CA PHE A 9 -18.15 -10.35 -23.56
C PHE A 9 -16.63 -10.47 -23.72
N LEU A 10 -16.21 -10.87 -24.92
CA LEU A 10 -14.95 -10.40 -25.48
C LEU A 10 -14.99 -8.88 -25.43
N GLY A 11 -14.26 -8.25 -24.52
CA GLY A 11 -14.25 -6.79 -24.47
C GLY A 11 -13.37 -6.17 -23.41
N GLN A 12 -13.39 -6.63 -22.17
CA GLN A 12 -12.59 -6.02 -21.09
C GLN A 12 -12.24 -7.07 -20.02
N ASN A 13 -11.14 -7.82 -20.23
CA ASN A 13 -10.52 -8.69 -19.22
C ASN A 13 -9.72 -7.87 -18.16
N ARG A 14 -10.23 -6.68 -17.84
CA ARG A 14 -9.64 -5.73 -16.90
C ARG A 14 -10.75 -5.41 -15.92
N THR A 15 -10.90 -6.27 -14.92
CA THR A 15 -11.77 -5.99 -13.77
C THR A 15 -11.31 -4.70 -13.11
N GLN A 16 -12.28 -3.85 -12.74
CA GLN A 16 -12.03 -2.57 -12.09
C GLN A 16 -11.45 -2.86 -10.70
N PHE A 17 -10.14 -2.86 -10.58
CA PHE A 17 -9.47 -3.04 -9.29
C PHE A 17 -9.32 -1.68 -8.60
N SER A 18 -9.75 -1.62 -7.35
CA SER A 18 -9.60 -0.43 -6.52
C SER A 18 -8.12 -0.09 -6.32
N ILE A 19 -7.76 1.19 -6.43
CA ILE A 19 -6.38 1.68 -6.28
C ILE A 19 -5.76 1.29 -4.92
N SER A 20 -6.60 1.09 -3.90
CA SER A 20 -6.19 0.70 -2.55
C SER A 20 -5.40 -0.62 -2.52
N PHE A 21 -5.72 -1.58 -3.40
CA PHE A 21 -4.97 -2.84 -3.49
C PHE A 21 -3.55 -2.62 -4.02
N PHE A 22 -3.37 -1.69 -4.96
CA PHE A 22 -2.06 -1.32 -5.46
C PHE A 22 -1.22 -0.59 -4.40
N ILE A 23 -1.84 0.34 -3.66
CA ILE A 23 -1.17 1.07 -2.57
C ILE A 23 -0.69 0.08 -1.50
N PHE A 24 -1.52 -0.90 -1.11
CA PHE A 24 -1.10 -1.93 -0.16
C PHE A 24 0.09 -2.77 -0.66
N ALA A 25 0.12 -3.14 -1.94
CA ALA A 25 1.23 -3.88 -2.53
C ALA A 25 2.53 -3.08 -2.57
N LEU A 26 2.45 -1.79 -2.94
CA LEU A 26 3.61 -0.88 -2.93
C LEU A 26 4.14 -0.67 -1.52
N LEU A 27 3.24 -0.58 -0.55
CA LEU A 27 3.55 -0.41 0.86
C LEU A 27 4.26 -1.63 1.44
N PHE A 28 3.78 -2.83 1.10
CA PHE A 28 4.44 -4.08 1.47
C PHE A 28 5.86 -4.17 0.89
N LEU A 29 6.03 -3.78 -0.37
CA LEU A 29 7.33 -3.71 -1.04
C LEU A 29 8.28 -2.73 -0.34
N LEU A 30 7.79 -1.56 0.08
CA LEU A 30 8.61 -0.55 0.75
C LEU A 30 9.06 -1.02 2.15
N PHE A 31 8.17 -1.67 2.91
CA PHE A 31 8.50 -2.21 4.22
C PHE A 31 9.46 -3.42 4.14
N ASP A 32 9.36 -4.24 3.09
CA ASP A 32 10.31 -5.32 2.84
C ASP A 32 11.72 -4.79 2.54
N LEU A 33 11.81 -3.70 1.76
CA LEU A 33 13.06 -3.00 1.47
C LEU A 33 13.67 -2.37 2.75
N GLU A 34 12.85 -1.79 3.62
CA GLU A 34 13.30 -1.26 4.91
C GLU A 34 14.02 -2.33 5.75
N ILE A 35 13.42 -3.53 5.90
CA ILE A 35 14.01 -4.62 6.66
C ILE A 35 15.32 -5.11 6.02
N LEU A 36 15.36 -5.17 4.68
CA LEU A 36 16.57 -5.56 3.94
C LEU A 36 17.74 -4.61 4.24
N LEU A 37 17.48 -3.30 4.35
CA LEU A 37 18.51 -2.31 4.71
C LEU A 37 18.88 -2.34 6.19
N VAL A 38 17.95 -2.75 7.06
CA VAL A 38 18.22 -2.95 8.49
C VAL A 38 19.11 -4.17 8.75
N TYR A 39 18.97 -5.23 7.97
CA TYR A 39 19.72 -6.48 8.11
C TYR A 39 21.25 -6.32 8.20
N PRO A 40 21.97 -5.64 7.27
CA PRO A 40 23.42 -5.51 7.33
C PRO A 40 23.91 -4.77 8.58
N TYR A 41 23.14 -3.78 9.06
CA TYR A 41 23.47 -3.12 10.32
C TYR A 41 23.34 -4.06 11.51
N VAL A 42 22.27 -4.87 11.57
CA VAL A 42 22.09 -5.85 12.65
C VAL A 42 23.24 -6.86 12.66
N VAL A 43 23.67 -7.32 11.49
CA VAL A 43 24.81 -8.25 11.35
C VAL A 43 26.13 -7.62 11.79
N SER A 44 26.33 -6.32 11.57
CA SER A 44 27.55 -5.58 11.92
C SER A 44 27.38 -4.65 13.14
N ALA A 45 26.38 -4.93 13.99
CA ALA A 45 26.03 -4.05 15.11
C ALA A 45 27.19 -3.90 16.12
N TYR A 46 28.00 -4.96 16.27
CA TYR A 46 29.18 -4.97 17.13
C TYR A 46 30.29 -4.01 16.68
N THR A 47 30.42 -3.74 15.38
CA THR A 47 31.50 -2.88 14.84
C THR A 47 31.09 -1.43 14.69
N ASN A 48 29.80 -1.18 14.39
CA ASN A 48 29.32 0.16 14.07
C ASN A 48 28.92 1.02 15.29
N GLY A 49 28.81 0.41 16.48
CA GLY A 49 28.57 1.11 17.74
C GLY A 49 27.38 2.08 17.70
N ILE A 50 27.49 3.19 18.45
CA ILE A 50 26.43 4.21 18.57
C ILE A 50 26.24 5.00 17.26
N TYR A 51 27.30 5.16 16.46
CA TYR A 51 27.23 5.91 15.21
C TYR A 51 26.32 5.23 14.19
N GLY A 52 26.47 3.92 13.99
CA GLY A 52 25.57 3.16 13.13
C GLY A 52 24.13 3.18 13.66
N LEU A 53 23.95 3.13 14.99
CA LEU A 53 22.62 3.18 15.61
C LEU A 53 21.86 4.46 15.26
N VAL A 54 22.53 5.61 15.32
CA VAL A 54 21.92 6.91 14.99
C VAL A 54 21.51 6.96 13.51
N ILE A 55 22.36 6.49 12.60
CA ILE A 55 22.06 6.47 11.16
C ILE A 55 20.85 5.58 10.88
N MET A 56 20.80 4.39 11.49
CA MET A 56 19.66 3.48 11.31
C MET A 56 18.36 4.04 11.89
N LEU A 57 18.42 4.71 13.03
CA LEU A 57 17.24 5.36 13.62
C LEU A 57 16.69 6.47 12.73
N VAL A 58 17.56 7.32 12.18
CA VAL A 58 17.14 8.37 11.25
C VAL A 58 16.54 7.77 9.98
N PHE A 59 17.16 6.72 9.44
CA PHE A 59 16.65 6.01 8.26
C PHE A 59 15.25 5.42 8.51
N PHE A 60 15.08 4.71 9.63
CA PHE A 60 13.81 4.14 10.05
C PHE A 60 12.71 5.20 10.23
N LEU A 61 13.04 6.33 10.88
CA LEU A 61 12.09 7.42 11.11
C LEU A 61 11.61 8.06 9.80
N VAL A 62 12.49 8.27 8.83
CA VAL A 62 12.11 8.87 7.54
C VAL A 62 11.16 7.95 6.76
N LEU A 63 11.43 6.65 6.71
CA LEU A 63 10.58 5.68 6.03
C LEU A 63 9.21 5.51 6.70
N THR A 64 9.20 5.35 8.03
CA THR A 64 7.95 5.23 8.79
C THR A 64 7.08 6.49 8.71
N LEU A 65 7.68 7.69 8.67
CA LEU A 65 6.95 8.94 8.45
C LEU A 65 6.33 9.02 7.04
N GLY A 66 7.06 8.60 6.01
CA GLY A 66 6.52 8.52 4.65
C GLY A 66 5.34 7.56 4.54
N PHE A 67 5.44 6.40 5.19
CA PHE A 67 4.36 5.42 5.29
C PHE A 67 3.14 5.96 6.04
N ALA A 68 3.36 6.59 7.21
CA ALA A 68 2.29 7.16 8.02
C ALA A 68 1.54 8.29 7.28
N PHE A 69 2.24 9.10 6.49
CA PHE A 69 1.64 10.15 5.67
C PHE A 69 0.72 9.59 4.58
N GLU A 70 1.16 8.55 3.87
CA GLU A 70 0.36 7.95 2.79
C GLU A 70 -0.88 7.22 3.33
N LEU A 71 -0.78 6.60 4.51
CA LEU A 71 -1.93 6.03 5.22
C LEU A 71 -2.91 7.10 5.72
N GLY A 72 -2.40 8.24 6.21
CA GLY A 72 -3.21 9.36 6.70
C GLY A 72 -4.04 10.06 5.61
N LYS A 73 -3.64 9.96 4.33
CA LYS A 73 -4.34 10.54 3.17
C LYS A 73 -5.64 9.83 2.76
N ASN A 74 -6.23 8.99 3.62
CA ASN A 74 -7.53 8.35 3.39
C ASN A 74 -7.56 7.38 2.19
N ALA A 75 -6.54 6.54 2.01
CA ALA A 75 -6.57 5.45 1.01
C ALA A 75 -7.64 4.37 1.27
N LEU A 76 -8.35 4.47 2.41
CA LEU A 76 -9.38 3.53 2.87
C LEU A 76 -10.74 4.20 3.12
N LYS A 77 -11.02 5.35 2.49
CA LYS A 77 -12.39 5.86 2.44
C LYS A 77 -13.13 5.15 1.30
N ILE A 78 -13.90 4.12 1.64
CA ILE A 78 -14.83 3.49 0.71
C ILE A 78 -15.86 4.56 0.34
N GLU A 79 -15.72 5.16 -0.83
CA GLU A 79 -16.75 6.02 -1.39
C GLU A 79 -17.84 5.11 -1.97
N SER A 80 -18.85 4.77 -1.15
CA SER A 80 -20.11 4.26 -1.68
C SER A 80 -20.80 5.41 -2.42
N ARG A 81 -20.53 5.52 -3.73
CA ARG A 81 -21.18 6.50 -4.61
C ARG A 81 -22.66 6.14 -4.79
N GLN A 82 -23.48 6.43 -3.79
CA GLN A 82 -24.94 6.32 -3.86
C GLN A 82 -25.54 7.69 -3.56
N GLY A 83 -25.51 8.56 -4.59
CA GLY A 83 -25.95 9.95 -4.47
C GLY A 83 -26.24 10.65 -5.79
N TYR A 84 -26.71 9.94 -6.82
CA TYR A 84 -27.09 10.59 -8.09
C TYR A 84 -28.36 10.06 -8.78
N SER A 85 -29.24 9.36 -8.07
CA SER A 85 -30.54 8.95 -8.63
C SER A 85 -31.69 9.18 -7.66
N PHE A 86 -31.82 10.41 -7.16
CA PHE A 86 -33.05 10.87 -6.50
C PHE A 86 -33.58 12.19 -7.08
N ASN A 87 -32.92 12.75 -8.11
CA ASN A 87 -33.34 14.01 -8.74
C ASN A 87 -33.97 13.82 -10.15
N ILE A 88 -34.42 12.60 -10.49
CA ILE A 88 -35.13 12.29 -11.75
C ILE A 88 -36.56 11.80 -11.47
N LYS A 89 -37.11 12.16 -10.30
CA LYS A 89 -38.55 12.05 -10.00
C LYS A 89 -39.05 13.37 -9.44
N LEU A 90 -39.13 14.37 -10.30
CA LEU A 90 -40.01 15.54 -10.20
C LEU A 90 -40.37 15.94 -11.64
#